data_AF-A0A9N7N744-F1
#
_entry.id   AF-A0A9N7N744-F1
#
_cell.length_a   1.000
_cell.length_b   1.000
_cell.length_c   1.000
_cell.angle_alpha   90.00
_cell.angle_beta   90.00
_cell.angle_gamma   90.00
#
_symmetry.space_group_name_H-M   'P 1'
#
loop_
_entity.id
_entity.type
_entity.pdbx_description
1 polymer ?
#
loop_
_entity_poly.entity_id
_entity_poly.type
_entity_poly.pdbx_seq_one_letter_code
_entity_poly.pdbx_strand_id
1 'polypeptide(L)'
;MTTVVPTSEEDPALSVVRFTADLSWADAGPEVAEGRILFNLYNLLDNPYSQFFVNMKALNLAISGKVTEYVLPSFGKMENFLKEWNLGVKDRRDLFLAVSNLLKDSKGSAKDSFDFLVKYLETFSGDDVLAVDEGKEEAVRAVIEFVKAPDMFQGDLLDMPAIAQLERDAKYAPIYQLLKIFLTKRLEAYLDFYSSNSSILGSYGLVHEDLLVSKMKLISLVDLGKNESGQISYSLIKETLHIE
;
A
#
# COMPACT_ATOMS: atom_id res chain seq x y z
N MET A 1 35.24 -17.69 -4.57
CA MET A 1 35.89 -17.49 -3.26
C MET A 1 35.44 -16.15 -2.74
N THR A 2 34.51 -16.16 -1.79
CA THR A 2 33.92 -14.95 -1.21
C THR A 2 34.87 -14.44 -0.14
N THR A 3 35.59 -13.36 -0.43
CA THR A 3 36.42 -12.65 0.55
C THR A 3 35.51 -11.99 1.57
N VAL A 4 35.41 -12.62 2.74
CA VAL A 4 34.91 -12.00 3.96
C VAL A 4 35.86 -10.87 4.31
N VAL A 5 35.41 -9.62 4.17
CA VAL A 5 36.15 -8.46 4.68
C VAL A 5 35.94 -8.45 6.20
N PRO A 6 36.99 -8.61 7.01
CA PRO A 6 36.87 -8.52 8.46
C PRO A 6 36.72 -7.04 8.82
N THR A 7 35.57 -6.64 9.34
CA THR A 7 35.41 -5.34 9.99
C THR A 7 36.20 -5.39 11.31
N SER A 8 37.38 -4.76 11.36
CA SER A 8 38.12 -4.59 12.61
C SER A 8 37.41 -3.58 13.51
N GLU A 9 37.59 -3.69 14.82
CA GLU A 9 37.04 -2.77 15.83
C GLU A 9 37.50 -1.30 15.68
N GLU A 10 38.38 -1.01 14.71
CA GLU A 10 38.92 0.31 14.41
C GLU A 10 38.19 1.01 13.25
N ASP A 11 36.99 0.56 12.85
CA ASP A 11 36.19 1.32 11.90
C ASP A 11 35.73 2.63 12.56
N PRO A 12 36.19 3.81 12.09
CA PRO A 12 35.82 5.10 12.67
C PRO A 12 34.31 5.36 12.57
N ALA A 13 33.59 4.72 11.65
CA ALA A 13 32.14 4.79 11.62
C ALA A 13 31.53 4.08 12.84
N LEU A 14 32.07 2.92 13.24
CA LEU A 14 31.57 2.13 14.37
C LEU A 14 31.82 2.81 15.73
N SER A 15 32.92 3.54 15.86
CA SER A 15 33.23 4.32 17.06
C SER A 15 32.32 5.55 17.19
N VAL A 16 31.98 6.20 16.07
CA VAL A 16 31.00 7.30 16.05
C VAL A 16 29.58 6.78 16.31
N VAL A 17 29.22 5.59 15.80
CA VAL A 17 27.96 4.91 16.13
C VAL A 17 27.84 4.67 17.63
N ARG A 18 28.87 4.08 18.25
CA ARG A 18 28.89 3.82 19.71
C ARG A 18 28.83 5.10 20.52
N PHE A 19 29.61 6.11 20.15
CA PHE A 19 29.62 7.38 20.88
C PHE A 19 28.29 8.13 20.80
N THR A 20 27.67 8.18 19.61
CA THR A 20 26.34 8.77 19.46
C THR A 20 25.26 7.95 20.16
N ALA A 21 25.45 6.63 20.28
CA ALA A 21 24.62 5.76 21.10
C ALA A 21 24.69 6.07 22.58
N ASP A 22 25.89 6.11 23.13
CA ASP A 22 26.11 6.40 24.54
C ASP A 22 25.60 7.81 24.91
N LEU A 23 25.74 8.79 24.02
CA LEU A 23 25.24 10.16 24.24
C LEU A 23 23.70 10.24 24.25
N SER A 24 23.06 9.45 23.40
CA SER A 24 21.60 9.47 23.26
C SER A 24 20.93 8.77 24.44
N TRP A 25 21.60 7.77 25.03
CA TRP A 25 21.12 6.99 26.17
C TRP A 25 21.21 7.74 27.52
N ALA A 26 21.95 8.85 27.57
CA ALA A 26 22.26 9.54 28.82
C ALA A 26 21.07 10.34 29.42
N ASP A 27 20.11 10.80 28.61
CA ASP A 27 19.00 11.67 29.09
C ASP A 27 17.65 11.44 28.37
N ALA A 28 17.65 10.77 27.23
CA ALA A 28 16.44 10.45 26.47
C ALA A 28 16.10 8.98 26.73
N GLY A 29 14.85 8.67 27.11
CA GLY A 29 14.40 7.28 27.24
C GLY A 29 14.74 6.45 26.00
N PRO A 30 14.83 5.11 26.11
CA PRO A 30 15.47 4.23 25.12
C PRO A 30 14.97 4.44 23.68
N GLU A 31 13.68 4.74 23.49
CA GLU A 31 13.08 4.97 22.17
C GLU A 31 13.53 6.29 21.51
N VAL A 32 13.66 7.36 22.29
CA VAL A 32 14.10 8.68 21.81
C VAL A 32 15.61 8.69 21.58
N ALA A 33 16.34 7.95 22.43
CA ALA A 33 17.76 7.74 22.29
C ALA A 33 18.08 7.03 20.97
N GLU A 34 17.41 5.92 20.70
CA GLU A 34 17.66 5.11 19.52
C GLU A 34 17.28 5.82 18.21
N GLY A 35 16.19 6.61 18.19
CA GLY A 35 15.86 7.46 17.05
C GLY A 35 16.90 8.53 16.73
N ARG A 36 17.51 9.16 17.75
CA ARG A 36 18.59 10.16 17.57
C ARG A 36 19.87 9.55 17.04
N ILE A 37 20.21 8.34 17.49
CA ILE A 37 21.34 7.57 16.97
C ILE A 37 21.14 7.31 15.48
N LEU A 38 19.99 6.76 15.11
CA LEU A 38 19.70 6.42 13.72
C LEU A 38 19.72 7.65 12.80
N PHE A 39 19.24 8.81 13.27
CA PHE A 39 19.34 10.06 12.52
C PHE A 39 20.79 10.54 12.34
N ASN A 40 21.60 10.48 13.40
CA ASN A 40 23.02 10.85 13.32
C ASN A 40 23.79 9.89 12.40
N LEU A 41 23.50 8.58 12.49
CA LEU A 41 24.06 7.57 11.60
C LEU A 41 23.70 7.84 10.14
N TYR A 42 22.44 8.15 9.86
CA TYR A 42 22.01 8.47 8.50
C TYR A 42 22.83 9.62 7.90
N ASN A 43 23.08 10.68 8.68
CA ASN A 43 23.85 11.84 8.22
C ASN A 43 25.36 11.57 8.07
N LEU A 44 25.88 10.51 8.68
CA LEU A 44 27.30 10.13 8.64
C LEU A 44 27.60 9.08 7.56
N LEU A 45 26.58 8.47 6.96
CA LEU A 45 26.73 7.42 5.98
C LEU A 45 26.77 8.02 4.57
N ASP A 46 27.87 7.80 3.85
CA ASP A 46 28.01 8.16 2.43
C ASP A 46 27.44 7.09 1.48
N ASN A 47 27.17 5.88 1.99
CA ASN A 47 26.64 4.76 1.21
C ASN A 47 25.10 4.78 1.17
N PRO A 48 24.47 4.90 -0.03
CA PRO A 48 23.02 4.94 -0.16
C PRO A 48 22.28 3.70 0.36
N TYR A 49 22.89 2.51 0.29
CA TYR A 49 22.26 1.29 0.81
C TYR A 49 22.30 1.23 2.34
N SER A 50 23.38 1.71 2.96
CA SER A 50 23.47 1.81 4.42
C SER A 50 22.47 2.84 4.97
N GLN A 51 22.29 3.95 4.24
CA GLN A 51 21.26 4.95 4.50
C GLN A 51 19.85 4.34 4.47
N PHE A 52 19.54 3.54 3.44
CA PHE A 52 18.28 2.79 3.39
C PHE A 52 18.11 1.83 4.58
N PHE A 53 19.14 1.04 4.90
CA PHE A 53 19.09 0.09 6.01
C PHE A 53 18.80 0.77 7.36
N VAL A 54 19.45 1.90 7.62
CA VAL A 54 19.21 2.70 8.83
C VAL A 54 17.79 3.27 8.84
N ASN A 55 17.27 3.74 7.71
CA ASN A 55 15.86 4.18 7.62
C ASN A 55 14.87 3.06 7.87
N MET A 56 15.11 1.87 7.31
CA MET A 56 14.25 0.72 7.53
C MET A 56 14.26 0.29 9.00
N LYS A 57 15.42 0.39 9.68
CA LYS A 57 15.52 0.16 11.12
C LYS A 57 14.79 1.24 11.93
N ALA A 58 14.94 2.51 11.59
CA ALA A 58 14.22 3.61 12.23
C ALA A 58 12.70 3.48 12.07
N LEU A 59 12.24 3.08 10.89
CA LEU A 59 10.83 2.82 10.61
C LEU A 59 10.29 1.69 11.49
N ASN A 60 10.97 0.54 11.51
CA ASN A 60 10.56 -0.60 12.33
C ASN A 60 10.57 -0.28 13.83
N LEU A 61 11.57 0.47 14.28
CA LEU A 61 11.64 0.93 15.66
C LEU A 61 10.44 1.84 16.00
N ALA A 62 10.14 2.82 15.13
CA ALA A 62 9.00 3.71 15.34
C ALA A 62 7.66 2.96 15.38
N ILE A 63 7.52 1.92 14.54
CA ILE A 63 6.36 1.02 14.58
C ILE A 63 6.28 0.30 15.93
N SER A 64 7.39 -0.29 16.40
CA SER A 64 7.42 -1.02 17.68
C SER A 64 7.18 -0.12 18.90
N GLY A 65 7.72 1.09 18.90
CA GLY A 65 7.55 2.09 19.95
C GLY A 65 6.24 2.88 19.86
N LYS A 66 5.42 2.66 18.82
CA LYS A 66 4.17 3.41 18.55
C LYS A 66 4.38 4.93 18.42
N VAL A 67 5.58 5.36 18.04
CA VAL A 67 5.97 6.77 17.85
C VAL A 67 5.99 7.14 16.36
N THR A 68 4.99 6.66 15.64
CA THR A 68 4.93 6.70 14.17
C THR A 68 4.69 8.11 13.63
N GLU A 69 4.13 8.99 14.47
CA GLU A 69 3.90 10.41 14.22
C GLU A 69 5.16 11.19 13.81
N TYR A 70 6.34 10.80 14.32
CA TYR A 70 7.60 11.47 14.00
C TYR A 70 8.16 11.08 12.62
N VAL A 71 7.72 9.94 12.08
CA VAL A 71 8.20 9.42 10.79
C VAL A 71 7.30 9.87 9.65
N LEU A 72 6.02 10.19 9.90
CA LEU A 72 5.06 10.61 8.87
C LEU A 72 5.56 11.75 7.95
N PRO A 73 6.19 12.83 8.45
CA PRO A 73 6.66 13.93 7.60
C PRO A 73 7.76 13.50 6.61
N SER A 74 8.48 12.42 6.90
CA SER A 74 9.56 11.92 6.04
C SER A 74 9.03 11.24 4.77
N PHE A 75 7.79 10.72 4.78
CA PHE A 75 7.21 10.04 3.62
C PHE A 75 6.98 10.97 2.43
N GLY A 76 6.73 12.26 2.67
CA GLY A 76 6.66 13.26 1.59
C GLY A 76 7.97 13.43 0.81
N LYS A 77 9.11 13.00 1.38
CA LYS A 77 10.44 13.02 0.73
C LYS A 77 10.87 11.64 0.22
N MET A 78 10.05 10.61 0.41
CA MET A 78 10.41 9.23 0.10
C MET A 78 10.71 9.02 -1.38
N GLU A 79 10.06 9.75 -2.29
CA GLU A 79 10.38 9.66 -3.72
C GLU A 79 11.79 10.15 -4.07
N ASN A 80 12.34 11.09 -3.30
CA ASN A 80 13.72 11.53 -3.47
C ASN A 80 14.68 10.47 -2.93
N PHE A 81 14.39 9.92 -1.74
CA PHE A 81 15.17 8.84 -1.15
C PHE A 81 15.21 7.57 -2.01
N LEU A 82 14.10 7.19 -2.63
CA LEU A 82 14.04 6.05 -3.55
C LEU A 82 14.95 6.23 -4.78
N LYS A 83 15.09 7.46 -5.29
CA LYS A 83 15.99 7.77 -6.40
C LYS A 83 17.46 7.71 -5.96
N GLU A 84 17.75 8.14 -4.74
CA GLU A 84 19.10 8.16 -4.18
C GLU A 84 19.61 6.76 -3.79
N TRP A 85 18.75 5.92 -3.21
CA TRP A 85 19.15 4.62 -2.65
C TRP A 85 19.42 3.52 -3.67
N ASN A 86 19.01 3.69 -4.93
CA ASN A 86 19.20 2.72 -6.02
C ASN A 86 18.88 1.26 -5.60
N LEU A 87 17.71 1.07 -4.99
CA LEU A 87 17.31 -0.19 -4.36
C LEU A 87 16.98 -1.31 -5.36
N GLY A 88 17.23 -2.55 -4.95
CA GLY A 88 16.70 -3.73 -5.62
C GLY A 88 15.19 -3.86 -5.50
N VAL A 89 14.56 -4.68 -6.37
CA VAL A 89 13.10 -4.87 -6.38
C VAL A 89 12.57 -5.37 -5.03
N LYS A 90 13.30 -6.28 -4.37
CA LYS A 90 12.92 -6.83 -3.06
C LYS A 90 12.93 -5.78 -1.96
N ASP A 91 13.99 -4.98 -1.88
CA ASP A 91 14.10 -3.94 -0.84
C ASP A 91 13.03 -2.85 -1.02
N ARG A 92 12.71 -2.48 -2.26
CA ARG A 92 11.60 -1.57 -2.56
C ARG A 92 10.25 -2.15 -2.11
N ARG A 93 10.03 -3.45 -2.38
CA ARG A 93 8.82 -4.16 -1.97
C ARG A 93 8.66 -4.13 -0.45
N ASP A 94 9.71 -4.49 0.29
CA ASP A 94 9.68 -4.51 1.76
C ASP A 94 9.41 -3.11 2.33
N LEU A 95 10.02 -2.08 1.76
CA LEU A 95 9.79 -0.69 2.14
C LEU A 95 8.34 -0.26 1.90
N PHE A 96 7.81 -0.45 0.69
CA PHE A 96 6.45 -0.04 0.35
C PHE A 96 5.42 -0.74 1.23
N LEU A 97 5.61 -2.04 1.52
CA LEU A 97 4.73 -2.76 2.43
C LEU A 97 4.77 -2.18 3.84
N ALA A 98 5.97 -1.96 4.40
CA ALA A 98 6.12 -1.39 5.74
C ALA A 98 5.46 0.01 5.86
N VAL A 99 5.62 0.85 4.84
CA VAL A 99 5.02 2.20 4.81
C VAL A 99 3.49 2.11 4.68
N SER A 100 2.97 1.26 3.79
CA SER A 100 1.52 1.08 3.64
C SER A 100 0.87 0.57 4.94
N ASN A 101 1.53 -0.33 5.66
CA ASN A 101 1.05 -0.84 6.95
C ASN A 101 1.03 0.24 8.02
N LEU A 102 2.03 1.12 8.02
CA LEU A 102 2.10 2.24 8.95
C LEU A 102 1.02 3.29 8.71
N LEU A 103 0.81 3.65 7.45
CA LEU A 103 -0.13 4.71 7.07
C LEU A 103 -1.58 4.27 7.23
N LYS A 104 -1.86 2.96 7.16
CA LYS A 104 -3.20 2.39 7.35
C LYS A 104 -3.85 2.80 8.67
N ASP A 105 -3.08 2.81 9.76
CA ASP A 105 -3.58 3.13 11.10
C ASP A 105 -3.56 4.64 11.39
N SER A 106 -2.98 5.43 10.49
CA SER A 106 -2.81 6.87 10.64
C SER A 106 -4.04 7.62 10.12
N LYS A 107 -4.64 8.47 10.97
CA LYS A 107 -5.83 9.25 10.59
C LYS A 107 -5.53 10.18 9.42
N GLY A 108 -6.33 10.09 8.36
CA GLY A 108 -6.22 10.96 7.19
C GLY A 108 -5.22 10.49 6.12
N SER A 109 -4.47 9.41 6.37
CA SER A 109 -3.46 8.88 5.45
C SER A 109 -3.93 7.63 4.68
N ALA A 110 -5.24 7.36 4.64
CA ALA A 110 -5.78 6.18 3.95
C ALA A 110 -5.46 6.16 2.45
N LYS A 111 -5.46 7.33 1.80
CA LYS A 111 -5.07 7.46 0.39
C LYS A 111 -3.58 7.20 0.19
N ASP A 112 -2.73 7.81 1.00
CA ASP A 112 -1.28 7.59 0.92
C ASP A 112 -0.92 6.12 1.19
N SER A 113 -1.58 5.50 2.18
CA SER A 113 -1.48 4.06 2.48
C SER A 113 -1.79 3.22 1.25
N PHE A 114 -2.90 3.51 0.58
CA PHE A 114 -3.32 2.81 -0.63
C PHE A 114 -2.33 3.04 -1.79
N ASP A 115 -1.87 4.27 -2.01
CA ASP A 115 -0.90 4.58 -3.06
C ASP A 115 0.42 3.79 -2.86
N PHE A 116 0.89 3.65 -1.62
CA PHE A 116 2.06 2.80 -1.32
C PHE A 116 1.77 1.30 -1.48
N LEU A 117 0.55 0.85 -1.18
CA LEU A 117 0.13 -0.53 -1.42
C LEU A 117 0.09 -0.86 -2.92
N VAL A 118 -0.39 0.07 -3.76
CA VAL A 118 -0.33 -0.04 -5.22
C VAL A 118 1.12 -0.11 -5.70
N LYS A 119 1.99 0.79 -5.23
CA LYS A 119 3.44 0.76 -5.54
C LYS A 119 4.09 -0.57 -5.12
N TYR A 120 3.67 -1.18 -4.02
CA TYR A 120 4.09 -2.53 -3.62
C TYR A 120 3.67 -3.58 -4.64
N LEU A 121 2.39 -3.58 -5.06
CA LEU A 121 1.87 -4.55 -6.03
C LEU A 121 2.49 -4.41 -7.43
N GLU A 122 2.90 -3.21 -7.82
CA GLU A 122 3.63 -2.95 -9.06
C GLU A 122 5.06 -3.54 -9.07
N THR A 123 5.62 -3.91 -7.92
CA THR A 123 6.95 -4.53 -7.85
C THR A 123 6.97 -5.99 -8.31
N PHE A 124 5.80 -6.62 -8.48
CA PHE A 124 5.71 -8.02 -8.89
C PHE A 124 5.70 -8.15 -10.41
N SER A 125 6.61 -8.97 -10.93
CA SER A 125 6.58 -9.41 -12.33
C SER A 125 5.78 -10.71 -12.44
N GLY A 126 5.02 -10.88 -13.52
CA GLY A 126 4.25 -12.11 -13.79
C GLY A 126 5.12 -13.35 -14.01
N ASP A 127 6.43 -13.18 -14.25
CA ASP A 127 7.38 -14.27 -14.44
C ASP A 127 7.86 -14.89 -13.11
N ASP A 128 7.70 -14.20 -11.98
CA ASP A 128 8.11 -14.65 -10.65
C ASP A 128 6.89 -15.15 -9.86
N VAL A 129 6.44 -16.35 -10.17
CA VAL A 129 5.23 -16.97 -9.60
C VAL A 129 5.32 -17.09 -8.07
N LEU A 130 6.51 -17.36 -7.52
CA LEU A 130 6.69 -17.47 -6.07
C LEU A 130 6.53 -16.12 -5.38
N ALA A 131 7.15 -15.06 -5.91
CA ALA A 131 6.94 -13.72 -5.38
C ALA A 131 5.48 -13.28 -5.51
N VAL A 132 4.84 -13.55 -6.66
CA VAL A 132 3.44 -13.20 -6.88
C VAL A 132 2.54 -13.86 -5.83
N ASP A 133 2.79 -15.12 -5.46
CA ASP A 133 2.02 -15.82 -4.42
C ASP A 133 2.13 -15.15 -3.03
N GLU A 134 3.31 -14.60 -2.67
CA GLU A 134 3.52 -13.84 -1.42
C GLU A 134 2.62 -12.59 -1.35
N GLY A 135 2.32 -11.97 -2.49
CA GLY A 135 1.54 -10.75 -2.57
C GLY A 135 0.02 -10.94 -2.52
N LYS A 136 -0.49 -12.18 -2.42
CA LYS A 136 -1.94 -12.47 -2.51
C LYS A 136 -2.78 -11.76 -1.45
N GLU A 137 -2.35 -11.80 -0.20
CA GLU A 137 -3.12 -11.21 0.90
C GLU A 137 -3.19 -9.69 0.77
N GLU A 138 -2.08 -9.07 0.39
CA GLU A 138 -1.99 -7.63 0.15
C GLU A 138 -2.75 -7.20 -1.11
N ALA A 139 -2.80 -8.05 -2.15
CA ALA A 139 -3.64 -7.82 -3.32
C ALA A 139 -5.13 -7.82 -2.94
N VAL A 140 -5.57 -8.78 -2.13
CA VAL A 140 -6.95 -8.84 -1.61
C VAL A 140 -7.26 -7.61 -0.77
N ARG A 141 -6.33 -7.20 0.10
CA ARG A 141 -6.44 -5.96 0.88
C ARG A 141 -6.61 -4.75 -0.03
N ALA A 142 -5.81 -4.61 -1.08
CA ALA A 142 -5.93 -3.51 -2.03
C ALA A 142 -7.31 -3.47 -2.67
N VAL A 143 -7.87 -4.61 -3.09
CA VAL A 143 -9.24 -4.65 -3.63
C VAL A 143 -10.28 -4.22 -2.59
N ILE A 144 -10.16 -4.67 -1.35
CA ILE A 144 -11.10 -4.31 -0.28
C ILE A 144 -11.02 -2.81 0.04
N GLU A 145 -9.81 -2.26 0.19
CA GLU A 145 -9.61 -0.83 0.45
C GLU A 145 -10.11 0.02 -0.72
N PHE A 146 -9.82 -0.38 -1.96
CA PHE A 146 -10.34 0.27 -3.15
C PHE A 146 -11.86 0.30 -3.17
N VAL A 147 -12.52 -0.85 -2.95
CA VAL A 147 -13.98 -0.94 -3.00
C VAL A 147 -14.63 -0.09 -1.91
N LYS A 148 -14.07 -0.07 -0.70
CA LYS A 148 -14.58 0.71 0.44
C LYS A 148 -14.35 2.22 0.32
N ALA A 149 -13.30 2.66 -0.36
CA ALA A 149 -12.98 4.08 -0.48
C ALA A 149 -13.94 4.78 -1.46
N PRO A 150 -14.76 5.75 -1.01
CA PRO A 150 -15.80 6.38 -1.84
C PRO A 150 -15.23 7.28 -2.95
N ASP A 151 -14.01 7.78 -2.79
CA ASP A 151 -13.34 8.77 -3.63
C ASP A 151 -12.18 8.20 -4.47
N MET A 152 -11.87 6.91 -4.33
CA MET A 152 -10.82 6.26 -5.12
C MET A 152 -11.39 5.64 -6.40
N PHE A 153 -10.96 6.14 -7.56
CA PHE A 153 -11.31 5.60 -8.87
C PHE A 153 -10.02 5.37 -9.67
N GLN A 154 -9.49 4.15 -9.63
CA GLN A 154 -8.26 3.75 -10.31
C GLN A 154 -8.55 2.54 -11.20
N GLY A 155 -8.19 2.64 -12.49
CA GLY A 155 -8.57 1.67 -13.52
C GLY A 155 -7.61 0.48 -13.66
N ASP A 156 -6.34 0.67 -13.31
CA ASP A 156 -5.27 -0.23 -13.77
C ASP A 156 -4.97 -1.39 -12.81
N LEU A 157 -5.81 -1.58 -11.78
CA LEU A 157 -5.61 -2.61 -10.75
C LEU A 157 -5.76 -4.03 -11.30
N LEU A 158 -6.60 -4.26 -12.31
CA LEU A 158 -6.84 -5.60 -12.87
C LEU A 158 -5.62 -6.19 -13.57
N ASP A 159 -4.79 -5.33 -14.16
CA ASP A 159 -3.66 -5.75 -14.98
C ASP A 159 -2.43 -6.13 -14.13
N MET A 160 -2.46 -5.84 -12.83
CA MET A 160 -1.37 -6.16 -11.92
C MET A 160 -1.26 -7.67 -11.70
N PRO A 161 -0.08 -8.30 -11.90
CA PRO A 161 0.08 -9.75 -11.78
C PRO A 161 -0.38 -10.31 -10.42
N ALA A 162 -0.11 -9.57 -9.33
CA ALA A 162 -0.51 -9.93 -7.97
C ALA A 162 -2.03 -9.92 -7.76
N ILE A 163 -2.79 -9.15 -8.54
CA ILE A 163 -4.25 -9.11 -8.50
C ILE A 163 -4.85 -10.12 -9.49
N ALA A 164 -4.30 -10.21 -10.70
CA ALA A 164 -4.78 -11.12 -11.75
C ALA A 164 -4.76 -12.59 -11.32
N GLN A 165 -3.79 -13.00 -10.51
CA GLN A 165 -3.74 -14.37 -9.96
C GLN A 165 -4.95 -14.74 -9.09
N LEU A 166 -5.64 -13.76 -8.48
CA LEU A 166 -6.77 -14.00 -7.58
C LEU A 166 -7.94 -14.64 -8.32
N GLU A 167 -8.04 -14.45 -9.64
CA GLU A 167 -9.04 -15.11 -10.49
C GLU A 167 -8.94 -16.65 -10.45
N ARG A 168 -7.73 -17.18 -10.27
CA ARG A 168 -7.45 -18.62 -10.27
C ARG A 168 -7.56 -19.26 -8.88
N ASP A 169 -7.70 -18.44 -7.84
CA ASP A 169 -7.78 -18.90 -6.45
C ASP A 169 -9.25 -18.97 -6.02
N ALA A 170 -9.74 -20.16 -5.70
CA ALA A 170 -11.15 -20.35 -5.33
C ALA A 170 -11.59 -19.51 -4.12
N LYS A 171 -10.65 -19.16 -3.21
CA LYS A 171 -10.93 -18.34 -2.03
C LYS A 171 -11.09 -16.86 -2.38
N TYR A 172 -10.32 -16.37 -3.34
CA TYR A 172 -10.23 -14.95 -3.68
C TYR A 172 -10.89 -14.58 -5.01
N ALA A 173 -11.29 -15.56 -5.82
CA ALA A 173 -12.00 -15.36 -7.07
C ALA A 173 -13.25 -14.46 -6.94
N PRO A 174 -14.08 -14.56 -5.88
CA PRO A 174 -15.18 -13.62 -5.69
C PRO A 174 -14.73 -12.17 -5.51
N ILE A 175 -13.58 -11.93 -4.86
CA ILE A 175 -13.03 -10.58 -4.66
C ILE A 175 -12.51 -10.02 -5.98
N TYR A 176 -11.84 -10.84 -6.80
CA TYR A 176 -11.43 -10.45 -8.15
C TYR A 176 -12.63 -10.15 -9.05
N GLN A 177 -13.68 -10.98 -9.00
CA GLN A 177 -14.92 -10.74 -9.74
C GLN A 177 -15.59 -9.43 -9.32
N LEU A 178 -15.60 -9.12 -8.02
CA LEU A 178 -16.10 -7.85 -7.51
C LEU A 178 -15.32 -6.66 -8.10
N LEU A 179 -13.98 -6.71 -8.09
CA LEU A 179 -13.15 -5.67 -8.71
C LEU A 179 -13.48 -5.51 -10.19
N LYS A 180 -13.61 -6.61 -10.93
CA LYS A 180 -13.96 -6.62 -12.35
C LYS A 180 -15.32 -5.97 -12.59
N ILE A 181 -16.31 -6.22 -11.74
CA ILE A 181 -17.62 -5.56 -11.81
C ILE A 181 -17.47 -4.06 -11.60
N PHE A 182 -16.74 -3.63 -10.57
CA PHE A 182 -16.52 -2.21 -10.29
C PHE A 182 -15.80 -1.48 -11.43
N LEU A 183 -14.93 -2.14 -12.19
CA LEU A 183 -14.17 -1.49 -13.24
C LEU A 183 -14.78 -1.60 -14.65
N THR A 184 -15.66 -2.58 -14.88
CA THR A 184 -16.12 -2.91 -16.25
C THR A 184 -17.64 -3.04 -16.40
N LYS A 185 -18.41 -3.03 -15.31
CA LYS A 185 -19.86 -3.26 -15.31
C LYS A 185 -20.62 -2.14 -14.59
N ARG A 186 -21.95 -2.22 -14.67
CA ARG A 186 -22.89 -1.26 -14.06
C ARG A 186 -23.49 -1.80 -12.77
N LEU A 187 -24.28 -0.95 -12.11
CA LEU A 187 -24.93 -1.20 -10.84
C LEU A 187 -25.75 -2.51 -10.80
N GLU A 188 -26.51 -2.84 -11.85
CA GLU A 188 -27.30 -4.08 -11.90
C GLU A 188 -26.44 -5.34 -11.70
N ALA A 189 -25.30 -5.43 -12.40
CA ALA A 189 -24.39 -6.55 -12.26
C ALA A 189 -23.80 -6.68 -10.85
N TYR A 190 -23.61 -5.54 -10.15
CA TYR A 190 -23.19 -5.55 -8.75
C TYR A 190 -24.30 -6.06 -7.82
N LEU A 191 -25.55 -5.65 -8.03
CA LEU A 191 -26.69 -6.10 -7.22
C LEU A 191 -26.90 -7.61 -7.36
N ASP A 192 -26.85 -8.12 -8.60
CA ASP A 192 -26.94 -9.56 -8.88
C ASP A 192 -25.81 -10.34 -8.20
N PHE A 193 -24.58 -9.83 -8.32
CA PHE A 193 -23.41 -10.43 -7.68
C PHE A 193 -23.52 -10.43 -6.16
N TYR A 194 -23.96 -9.32 -5.56
CA TYR A 194 -24.12 -9.18 -4.12
C TYR A 194 -25.18 -10.15 -3.59
N SER A 195 -26.31 -10.29 -4.30
CA SER A 195 -27.38 -11.23 -3.90
C SER A 195 -26.89 -12.67 -3.82
N SER A 196 -25.98 -13.05 -4.71
CA SER A 196 -25.41 -14.40 -4.80
C SER A 196 -24.21 -14.64 -3.87
N ASN A 197 -23.50 -13.60 -3.45
CA ASN A 197 -22.22 -13.71 -2.72
C ASN A 197 -22.18 -12.97 -1.36
N SER A 198 -23.34 -12.53 -0.86
CA SER A 198 -23.45 -11.70 0.36
C SER A 198 -22.71 -12.26 1.59
N SER A 199 -22.75 -13.59 1.81
CA SER A 199 -22.06 -14.24 2.94
C SER A 199 -20.54 -14.16 2.83
N ILE A 200 -19.99 -14.33 1.62
CA ILE A 200 -18.56 -14.25 1.35
C ILE A 200 -18.09 -12.80 1.52
N LEU A 201 -18.83 -11.84 0.95
CA LEU A 201 -18.52 -10.42 1.08
C LEU A 201 -18.58 -9.94 2.53
N GLY A 202 -19.55 -10.42 3.30
CA GLY A 202 -19.65 -10.16 4.74
C GLY A 202 -18.39 -10.61 5.51
N SER A 203 -17.76 -11.72 5.14
CA SER A 203 -16.52 -12.19 5.80
C SER A 203 -15.33 -11.24 5.60
N TYR A 204 -15.32 -10.48 4.50
CA TYR A 204 -14.32 -9.44 4.22
C TYR A 204 -14.74 -8.05 4.72
N GLY A 205 -15.85 -7.97 5.47
CA GLY A 205 -16.42 -6.72 5.95
C GLY A 205 -16.92 -5.82 4.83
N LEU A 206 -17.30 -6.39 3.68
CA LEU A 206 -17.95 -5.72 2.56
C LEU A 206 -19.46 -5.92 2.71
N VAL A 207 -20.06 -5.21 3.66
CA VAL A 207 -21.51 -5.20 3.83
C VAL A 207 -22.10 -4.30 2.74
N HIS A 208 -23.36 -4.53 2.35
CA HIS A 208 -24.12 -3.61 1.50
C HIS A 208 -24.31 -2.26 2.20
N GLU A 209 -23.25 -1.47 2.18
CA GLU A 209 -23.24 -0.13 2.72
C GLU A 209 -23.64 0.84 1.62
N ASP A 210 -24.36 1.89 2.00
CA ASP A 210 -24.77 2.98 1.11
C ASP A 210 -23.58 3.57 0.34
N LEU A 211 -22.36 3.49 0.90
CA LEU A 211 -21.12 3.92 0.29
C LEU A 211 -20.74 3.10 -0.96
N LEU A 212 -20.83 1.76 -0.90
CA LEU A 212 -20.50 0.89 -2.04
C LEU A 212 -21.48 1.09 -3.19
N VAL A 213 -22.77 1.19 -2.85
CA VAL A 213 -23.85 1.45 -3.79
C VAL A 213 -23.68 2.83 -4.43
N SER A 214 -23.37 3.85 -3.62
CA SER A 214 -23.13 5.21 -4.12
C SER A 214 -21.94 5.26 -5.07
N LYS A 215 -20.86 4.55 -4.77
CA LYS A 215 -19.71 4.42 -5.66
C LYS A 215 -20.07 3.74 -6.98
N MET A 216 -20.82 2.64 -6.94
CA MET A 216 -21.29 1.97 -8.16
C MET A 216 -22.24 2.83 -8.99
N LYS A 217 -23.08 3.66 -8.36
CA LYS A 217 -23.92 4.64 -9.05
C LYS A 217 -23.06 5.65 -9.80
N LEU A 218 -22.01 6.19 -9.16
CA LEU A 218 -21.07 7.12 -9.81
C LEU A 218 -20.36 6.48 -11.00
N ILE A 219 -19.85 5.25 -10.85
CA ILE A 219 -19.18 4.53 -11.94
C ILE A 219 -20.14 4.27 -13.11
N SER A 220 -21.38 3.86 -12.81
CA SER A 220 -22.40 3.63 -13.84
C SER A 220 -22.77 4.92 -14.59
N LEU A 221 -22.81 6.05 -13.88
CA LEU A 221 -23.04 7.36 -14.49
C LEU A 221 -21.89 7.77 -15.42
N VAL A 222 -20.63 7.53 -15.01
CA VAL A 222 -19.45 7.78 -15.85
C VAL A 222 -19.47 6.91 -17.10
N ASP A 223 -19.84 5.62 -16.97
CA ASP A 223 -19.98 4.71 -18.12
C ASP A 223 -21.08 5.17 -19.09
N LEU A 224 -22.23 5.65 -18.59
CA LEU A 224 -23.26 6.25 -19.45
C LEU A 224 -22.70 7.46 -20.23
N GLY A 225 -21.99 8.35 -19.55
CA GLY A 225 -21.39 9.53 -20.20
C GLY A 225 -20.32 9.22 -21.24
N LYS A 226 -19.62 8.09 -21.10
CA LYS A 226 -18.63 7.63 -22.08
C LYS A 226 -19.28 7.06 -23.35
N ASN A 227 -20.41 6.36 -23.19
CA ASN A 227 -21.05 5.60 -24.27
C ASN A 227 -22.14 6.39 -25.01
N GLU A 228 -22.69 7.44 -24.40
CA GLU A 228 -23.69 8.31 -25.04
C GLU A 228 -23.07 9.56 -25.66
N SER A 229 -23.73 10.13 -26.68
CA SER A 229 -23.23 11.24 -27.51
C SER A 229 -23.24 12.61 -26.81
N GLY A 230 -22.91 12.66 -25.52
CA GLY A 230 -22.79 13.89 -24.72
C GLY A 230 -24.10 14.44 -24.15
N GLN A 231 -25.26 13.84 -24.46
CA GLN A 231 -26.55 14.16 -23.87
C GLN A 231 -27.20 12.89 -23.35
N ILE A 232 -27.47 12.86 -22.04
CA ILE A 232 -28.07 11.71 -21.35
C ILE A 232 -29.45 12.13 -20.86
N SER A 233 -30.49 11.37 -21.18
CA SER A 233 -31.85 11.64 -20.67
C SER A 233 -31.95 11.36 -19.17
N TYR A 234 -32.65 12.22 -18.43
CA TYR A 234 -32.97 11.99 -17.01
C TYR A 234 -33.71 10.68 -16.77
N SER A 235 -34.55 10.23 -17.71
CA SER A 235 -35.25 8.94 -17.60
C SER A 235 -34.26 7.76 -17.57
N LEU A 236 -33.22 7.82 -18.39
CA LEU A 236 -32.19 6.78 -18.47
C LEU A 236 -31.28 6.78 -17.25
N ILE A 237 -30.95 7.96 -16.73
CA ILE A 237 -30.21 8.10 -15.46
C ILE A 237 -31.03 7.51 -14.31
N LYS A 238 -32.33 7.82 -14.26
CA LYS A 238 -33.25 7.31 -13.24
C LYS A 238 -33.29 5.78 -13.22
N GLU A 239 -33.44 5.18 -14.40
CA GLU A 239 -33.45 3.73 -14.59
C GLU A 239 -32.10 3.10 -14.20
N THR A 240 -30.99 3.60 -14.75
CA THR A 240 -29.65 3.00 -14.56
C THR A 240 -29.15 3.10 -13.12
N LEU A 241 -29.48 4.20 -12.42
CA LEU A 241 -29.01 4.43 -11.04
C LEU A 241 -30.01 3.98 -9.98
N HIS A 242 -31.20 3.49 -10.37
CA HIS A 242 -32.30 3.17 -9.47
C HIS A 242 -32.56 4.31 -8.47
N ILE A 243 -32.80 5.52 -9.00
CA ILE A 243 -33.14 6.73 -8.22
C ILE A 243 -34.54 7.22 -8.57
N GLU A 244 -35.09 8.16 -7.77
CA GLU A 244 -36.42 8.75 -8.00
C GLU A 244 -36.41 9.95 -8.94
#